data_AF-A0A7C3QLK5-F1
#
_entry.id   AF-A0A7C3QLK5-F1
#
_cell.length_a   1.000
_cell.length_b   1.000
_cell.length_c   1.000
_cell.angle_alpha   90.00
_cell.angle_beta   90.00
_cell.angle_gamma   90.00
#
_symmetry.space_group_name_H-M   'P 1'
#
loop_
_entity.id
_entity.type
_entity.pdbx_description
1 polymer ?
#
loop_
_entity_poly.entity_id
_entity_poly.type
_entity_poly.pdbx_seq_one_letter_code
_entity_poly.pdbx_strand_id
1 'polypeptide(L)'
;MTRIWMPSLILLMLTACRSTPTPAPIALTEVPAAPQTGLISSGGVIASAEILPARGTQMSFALSAPVQEVLVKEGDVVKAGQTLITLYSPELELAVTAAEFEAQAKELEYIHWIPRL
;
A
#
# COMPACT_ATOMS: atom_id res chain seq x y z
N MET A 1 20.16 -29.12 -26.70
CA MET A 1 20.08 -28.48 -28.04
C MET A 1 18.69 -28.71 -28.64
N THR A 2 17.67 -27.89 -28.33
CA THR A 2 16.32 -27.88 -28.99
C THR A 2 15.33 -26.90 -28.32
N ARG A 3 15.76 -25.74 -27.79
CA ARG A 3 14.83 -24.84 -27.06
C ARG A 3 14.99 -23.35 -27.36
N ILE A 4 15.61 -23.06 -28.51
CA ILE A 4 15.64 -21.74 -29.17
C ILE A 4 14.58 -21.66 -30.29
N TRP A 5 13.79 -22.73 -30.47
CA TRP A 5 12.75 -22.89 -31.49
C TRP A 5 11.33 -22.59 -30.97
N MET A 6 11.23 -21.73 -29.95
CA MET A 6 9.96 -21.28 -29.38
C MET A 6 9.69 -19.76 -29.50
N PRO A 7 10.67 -18.84 -29.63
CA PRO A 7 10.37 -17.43 -29.89
C PRO A 7 10.06 -17.17 -31.38
N SER A 8 10.47 -18.05 -32.29
CA SER A 8 10.25 -17.90 -33.74
C SER A 8 8.80 -18.19 -34.18
N LEU A 9 8.05 -18.99 -33.39
CA LEU A 9 6.64 -19.29 -33.66
C LEU A 9 5.71 -18.18 -33.16
N ILE A 10 6.11 -17.46 -32.11
CA ILE A 10 5.38 -16.30 -31.57
C ILE A 10 5.51 -15.06 -32.47
N LEU A 11 6.62 -14.93 -33.21
CA LEU A 11 6.81 -13.85 -34.17
C LEU A 11 5.93 -14.01 -35.44
N LEU A 12 5.49 -15.23 -35.76
CA LEU A 12 4.70 -15.51 -36.97
C LEU A 12 3.20 -15.17 -36.82
N MET A 13 2.69 -15.10 -35.59
CA MET A 13 1.27 -14.88 -35.32
C MET A 13 0.84 -13.40 -35.37
N LEU A 14 1.77 -12.44 -35.36
CA LEU A 14 1.44 -11.01 -35.38
C LEU A 14 1.21 -10.42 -36.79
N THR A 15 1.50 -11.16 -37.86
CA THR A 15 1.47 -10.61 -39.24
C THR A 15 0.14 -10.85 -39.98
N ALA A 16 -0.87 -11.48 -39.37
CA ALA A 16 -2.04 -11.98 -40.11
C ALA A 16 -3.25 -11.01 -40.23
N CYS A 17 -3.23 -9.80 -39.66
CA CYS A 17 -4.37 -8.87 -39.76
C CYS A 17 -4.11 -7.70 -40.72
N ARG A 18 -3.95 -7.99 -42.02
CA ARG A 18 -4.08 -6.97 -43.09
C ARG A 18 -4.56 -7.58 -44.41
N SER A 19 -5.88 -7.76 -44.58
CA SER A 19 -6.57 -7.56 -45.86
C SER A 19 -8.04 -7.98 -45.77
N THR A 20 -8.95 -7.00 -45.72
CA THR A 20 -10.36 -7.22 -46.07
C THR A 20 -10.71 -6.27 -47.22
N PRO A 21 -11.24 -6.77 -48.35
CA PRO A 21 -11.58 -5.95 -49.51
C PRO A 21 -12.80 -5.07 -49.26
N THR A 22 -12.64 -3.79 -49.55
CA THR A 22 -13.64 -2.71 -49.49
C THR A 22 -14.71 -2.88 -50.59
N PRO A 23 -16.01 -2.89 -50.27
CA PRO A 23 -17.07 -2.75 -51.27
C PRO A 23 -17.11 -1.32 -51.84
N ALA A 24 -17.33 -1.22 -53.16
CA ALA A 24 -17.30 0.01 -53.95
C ALA A 24 -18.27 1.09 -53.41
N PRO A 25 -17.89 2.38 -53.43
CA PRO A 25 -18.73 3.47 -52.96
C PRO A 25 -19.85 3.76 -53.96
N ILE A 26 -21.08 3.83 -53.45
CA ILE A 26 -22.24 4.40 -54.11
C ILE A 26 -22.04 5.92 -54.12
N ALA A 27 -22.09 6.55 -55.30
CA ALA A 27 -22.03 7.99 -55.42
C ALA A 27 -23.26 8.62 -54.74
N LEU A 28 -23.03 9.33 -53.65
CA LEU A 28 -24.03 10.17 -52.98
C LEU A 28 -23.99 11.57 -53.63
N THR A 29 -25.14 12.02 -54.08
CA THR A 29 -25.41 13.39 -54.55
C THR A 29 -24.92 14.41 -53.53
N GLU A 30 -23.99 15.29 -53.92
CA GLU A 30 -23.46 16.37 -53.09
C GLU A 30 -24.55 17.40 -52.79
N VAL A 31 -25.00 17.42 -51.54
CA VAL A 31 -25.69 18.56 -50.93
C VAL A 31 -24.62 19.56 -50.47
N PRO A 32 -24.80 20.89 -50.68
CA PRO A 32 -23.79 21.87 -50.28
C PRO A 32 -23.54 21.82 -48.77
N ALA A 33 -22.32 21.41 -48.39
CA ALA A 33 -21.90 21.35 -47.00
C ALA A 33 -21.74 22.76 -46.43
N ALA A 34 -22.45 23.04 -45.34
CA ALA A 34 -22.21 24.24 -44.52
C ALA A 34 -20.76 24.26 -44.01
N PRO A 35 -20.15 25.44 -43.80
CA PRO A 35 -18.79 25.56 -43.29
C PRO A 35 -18.70 24.90 -41.91
N GLN A 36 -18.04 23.75 -41.87
CA GLN A 36 -17.76 23.03 -40.63
C GLN A 36 -16.54 23.70 -40.02
N THR A 37 -16.78 24.69 -39.15
CA THR A 37 -15.73 25.19 -38.26
C THR A 37 -15.22 24.01 -37.46
N GLY A 38 -14.05 23.50 -37.83
CA GLY A 38 -13.44 22.35 -37.18
C GLY A 38 -13.21 22.67 -35.71
N LEU A 39 -14.08 22.14 -34.84
CA LEU A 39 -13.74 22.00 -33.44
C LEU A 39 -12.59 21.00 -33.38
N ILE A 40 -11.41 21.47 -33.00
CA ILE A 40 -10.31 20.60 -32.58
C ILE A 40 -10.78 19.94 -31.29
N SER A 41 -11.48 18.82 -31.42
CA SER A 41 -11.80 17.95 -30.29
C SER A 41 -10.50 17.28 -29.89
N SER A 42 -9.72 17.95 -29.02
CA SER A 42 -8.61 17.31 -28.33
C SER A 42 -9.21 16.12 -27.57
N GLY A 43 -9.03 14.91 -28.09
CA GLY A 43 -9.62 13.68 -27.57
C GLY A 43 -9.20 13.44 -26.12
N GLY A 44 -9.95 14.02 -25.20
CA GLY A 44 -9.81 13.83 -23.76
C GLY A 44 -10.79 12.77 -23.31
N VAL A 45 -10.29 11.75 -22.63
CA VAL A 45 -11.14 10.78 -21.95
C VAL A 45 -11.55 11.38 -20.61
N ILE A 46 -12.85 11.56 -20.41
CA ILE A 46 -13.41 11.96 -19.11
C ILE A 46 -13.69 10.67 -18.34
N ALA A 47 -13.01 10.50 -17.20
CA ALA A 47 -13.22 9.38 -16.29
C ALA A 47 -13.45 9.91 -14.87
N SER A 48 -14.28 9.21 -14.10
CA SER A 48 -14.50 9.49 -12.69
C SER A 48 -13.60 8.59 -11.83
N ALA A 49 -13.05 9.14 -10.76
CA ALA A 49 -12.22 8.42 -9.81
C ALA A 49 -12.47 8.91 -8.38
N GLU A 50 -12.24 8.04 -7.42
CA GLU A 50 -12.29 8.35 -5.99
C GLU A 50 -10.87 8.48 -5.43
N ILE A 51 -10.64 9.48 -4.58
CA ILE A 51 -9.35 9.69 -3.92
C ILE A 51 -9.38 9.00 -2.56
N LEU A 52 -8.52 7.99 -2.40
CA LEU A 52 -8.36 7.23 -1.17
C LEU A 52 -6.99 7.49 -0.55
N PRO A 53 -6.86 7.37 0.79
CA PRO A 53 -5.55 7.48 1.44
C PRO A 53 -4.64 6.33 1.00
N ALA A 54 -3.37 6.65 0.75
CA ALA A 54 -2.38 5.65 0.35
C ALA A 54 -2.17 4.56 1.42
N ARG A 55 -2.36 4.91 2.70
CA ARG A 55 -2.32 4.00 3.86
C ARG A 55 -3.31 4.46 4.92
N GLY A 56 -3.98 3.52 5.56
CA GLY A 56 -4.84 3.74 6.72
C GLY A 56 -4.80 2.52 7.63
N THR A 57 -4.83 2.76 8.94
CA THR A 57 -4.80 1.71 9.96
C THR A 57 -5.75 2.07 11.07
N GLN A 58 -6.48 1.08 11.56
CA GLN A 58 -7.23 1.18 12.80
C GLN A 58 -6.39 0.55 13.92
N MET A 59 -6.09 1.35 14.95
CA MET A 59 -5.26 0.92 16.07
C MET A 59 -6.13 0.51 17.25
N SER A 60 -5.69 -0.51 17.97
CA SER A 60 -6.26 -0.95 19.24
C SER A 60 -5.12 -1.25 20.21
N PHE A 61 -5.45 -1.29 21.50
CA PHE A 61 -4.47 -1.66 22.52
C PHE A 61 -4.33 -3.18 22.60
N ALA A 62 -3.10 -3.64 22.79
CA ALA A 62 -2.81 -5.05 23.03
C ALA A 62 -3.26 -5.51 24.43
N LEU A 63 -3.40 -4.57 25.37
CA LEU A 63 -3.78 -4.80 26.75
C LEU A 63 -5.12 -4.13 27.04
N SER A 64 -5.92 -4.77 27.90
CA SER A 64 -7.15 -4.18 28.41
C SER A 64 -6.83 -3.43 29.71
N ALA A 65 -6.74 -2.09 29.62
CA ALA A 65 -6.49 -1.23 30.77
C ALA A 65 -7.21 0.12 30.59
N PRO A 66 -7.51 0.86 31.68
CA PRO A 66 -8.07 2.20 31.60
C PRO A 66 -7.13 3.16 30.89
N VAL A 67 -7.69 4.13 30.16
CA VAL A 67 -6.91 5.23 29.59
C VAL A 67 -6.50 6.18 30.71
N GLN A 68 -5.21 6.47 30.83
CA GLN A 68 -4.69 7.47 31.75
C GLN A 68 -4.71 8.86 31.11
N GLU A 69 -4.12 8.97 29.92
CA GLU A 69 -3.96 10.25 29.23
C GLU A 69 -3.97 10.06 27.71
N VAL A 70 -4.55 11.04 27.00
CA VAL A 70 -4.49 11.16 25.54
C VAL A 70 -3.60 12.35 25.18
N LEU A 71 -2.50 12.09 24.46
CA LEU A 71 -1.44 13.06 24.21
C LEU A 71 -1.56 13.79 22.87
N VAL A 72 -2.58 13.44 22.07
CA VAL A 72 -2.81 14.00 20.72
C VAL A 72 -4.26 14.41 20.54
N LYS A 73 -4.50 15.33 19.60
CA LYS A 73 -5.83 15.76 19.19
C LYS A 73 -6.16 15.23 17.80
N GLU A 74 -7.45 15.20 17.50
CA GLU A 74 -7.92 14.85 16.17
C GLU A 74 -7.36 15.81 15.12
N GLY A 75 -6.86 15.26 14.02
CA GLY A 75 -6.22 16.02 12.94
C GLY A 75 -4.73 16.29 13.13
N ASP A 76 -4.14 15.92 14.28
CA ASP A 76 -2.70 16.11 14.51
C ASP A 76 -1.85 15.22 13.59
N VAL A 77 -0.72 15.78 13.13
CA VAL A 77 0.29 15.03 12.37
C VAL A 77 1.20 14.31 13.35
N VAL A 78 1.22 12.98 13.29
CA VAL A 78 1.98 12.12 14.19
C VAL A 78 3.08 11.35 13.46
N LYS A 79 4.13 10.97 14.18
CA LYS A 79 5.26 10.18 13.66
C LYS A 79 5.16 8.72 14.10
N ALA A 80 5.81 7.82 13.36
CA ALA A 80 5.93 6.43 13.77
C ALA A 80 6.66 6.33 15.13
N GLY A 81 6.13 5.51 16.04
CA GLY A 81 6.65 5.34 17.39
C GLY A 81 6.29 6.48 18.37
N GLN A 82 5.55 7.51 17.92
CA GLN A 82 5.07 8.55 18.81
C GLN A 82 3.97 7.99 19.71
N THR A 83 4.09 8.22 21.02
CA THR A 83 3.04 7.89 22.00
C THR A 83 1.81 8.75 21.75
N LEU A 84 0.68 8.09 21.52
CA LEU A 84 -0.61 8.75 21.31
C LEU A 84 -1.45 8.76 22.59
N ILE A 85 -1.42 7.65 23.34
CA ILE A 85 -2.23 7.40 24.53
C ILE A 85 -1.38 6.61 25.53
N THR A 86 -1.50 6.96 26.81
CA THR A 86 -0.92 6.21 27.93
C THR A 86 -2.04 5.47 28.67
N LEU A 87 -1.81 4.19 28.98
CA LEU A 87 -2.74 3.37 29.74
C LEU A 87 -2.32 3.33 31.21
N TYR A 88 -3.31 3.24 32.11
CA TYR A 88 -3.06 3.08 33.54
C TYR A 88 -2.88 1.59 33.88
N SER A 89 -1.64 1.17 34.10
CA SER A 89 -1.31 -0.25 34.38
C SER A 89 -0.25 -0.41 35.50
N PRO A 90 -0.54 0.01 36.75
CA PRO A 90 0.43 -0.06 37.84
C PRO A 90 0.81 -1.52 38.20
N GLU A 91 -0.11 -2.47 38.00
CA GLU A 91 0.18 -3.90 38.22
C GLU A 91 1.27 -4.42 37.28
N LEU A 92 1.26 -3.98 36.01
CA LEU A 92 2.30 -4.36 35.05
C LEU A 92 3.66 -3.82 35.46
N GLU A 93 3.72 -2.57 35.92
CA GLU A 93 4.96 -1.95 36.41
C GLU A 93 5.53 -2.72 37.62
N LEU A 94 4.66 -3.10 38.56
CA LEU A 94 5.04 -3.92 39.71
C LEU A 94 5.51 -5.32 39.29
N ALA A 95 4.84 -5.96 38.33
CA ALA A 95 5.21 -7.28 37.84
C ALA A 95 6.58 -7.27 37.15
N VAL A 96 6.86 -6.23 36.34
CA VAL A 96 8.18 -6.04 35.72
C VAL A 96 9.25 -5.83 36.80
N THR A 97 8.98 -4.96 37.77
CA THR A 97 9.91 -4.69 38.87
C THR A 97 10.25 -5.97 39.65
N ALA A 98 9.24 -6.79 39.98
CA ALA A 98 9.44 -8.05 40.67
C ALA A 98 10.29 -9.04 39.85
N ALA A 99 10.04 -9.14 38.55
CA ALA A 99 10.80 -10.01 37.65
C ALA A 99 12.26 -9.54 37.51
N GLU A 100 12.51 -8.23 37.50
CA GLU A 100 13.86 -7.65 37.47
C GLU A 100 14.64 -7.97 38.76
N PHE A 101 14.01 -7.86 39.93
CA PHE A 101 14.64 -8.25 41.21
C PHE A 101 14.94 -9.74 41.26
N GLU A 102 14.04 -10.60 40.76
CA GLU A 102 14.30 -12.04 40.67
C GLU A 102 15.47 -12.34 39.73
N ALA A 103 15.53 -11.69 38.57
CA ALA A 103 16.61 -11.85 37.61
C ALA A 103 17.96 -11.42 38.22
N GLN A 104 17.99 -10.30 38.94
CA GLN A 104 19.19 -9.82 39.61
C GLN A 104 19.65 -10.76 40.74
N ALA A 105 18.72 -11.28 41.54
CA ALA A 105 19.06 -12.22 42.61
C ALA A 105 19.74 -13.49 42.05
N LYS A 106 19.23 -14.02 40.94
CA LYS A 106 19.81 -15.18 40.26
C LYS A 106 21.19 -14.88 39.65
N GLU A 107 21.38 -13.69 39.08
CA GLU A 107 22.69 -13.28 38.56
C GLU A 107 23.74 -13.18 39.69
N LEU A 108 23.35 -12.67 40.86
CA LEU A 108 24.26 -12.62 42.02
C LEU A 108 24.62 -14.01 42.54
N GLU A 109 23.66 -14.93 42.58
CA GLU A 109 23.92 -16.35 42.88
C GLU A 109 24.89 -16.96 41.87
N TYR A 110 24.67 -16.69 40.58
CA TYR A 110 25.54 -17.14 39.50
C TYR A 110 26.98 -16.61 39.66
N ILE A 111 27.14 -15.31 39.90
CA ILE A 111 28.47 -14.69 40.06
C ILE A 111 29.16 -15.20 41.33
N HIS A 112 28.42 -15.46 42.40
CA HIS A 112 28.99 -15.95 43.66
C HIS A 112 29.67 -17.31 43.51
N TRP A 113 29.14 -18.22 42.69
CA TRP A 113 29.70 -19.57 42.54
C TRP A 113 30.84 -19.67 41.52
N ILE A 114 31.06 -18.66 40.67
CA ILE A 114 32.14 -18.69 39.68
C ILE A 114 33.49 -18.43 40.35
N PRO A 115 34.46 -19.36 40.28
CA PRO A 115 35.81 -19.09 40.76
C PRO A 115 36.47 -18.02 39.87
N ARG A 116 36.92 -16.91 40.48
CA ARG A 116 37.75 -15.92 39.76
C ARG A 116 39.09 -16.57 39.37
N LEU A 117 39.30 -16.76 38.07
CA LEU A 117 40.57 -17.14 37.45
C LEU A 117 41.62 -16.03 37.59
#